data_AF-A0A960NLB7-F1
#
_entry.id   AF-A0A960NLB7-F1
#
_cell.length_a   1.000
_cell.length_b   1.000
_cell.length_c   1.000
_cell.angle_alpha   90.00
_cell.angle_beta   90.00
_cell.angle_gamma   90.00
#
_symmetry.space_group_name_H-M   'P 1'
#
loop_
_entity.id
_entity.type
_entity.pdbx_description
1 polymer ?
#
loop_
_entity_poly.entity_id
_entity_poly.type
_entity_poly.pdbx_seq_one_letter_code
_entity_poly.pdbx_strand_id
1 'polypeptide(L)'
;AEYIQASSRVGRDASNRPGLVVSLGNWARPRDLAHFEQFRHYHETFYSQVEALSVTPFSPTSLDRGTSGLLVSAARVTQAPEADGLSPEKNAGRIEGDMKAVEAILARLEKRIEAAARDPFLTNRAKDTLANRLERWVERASYAKGLHQGLAYEKAGNKNDFATLLISPENVKSKPGDEEKPPFEVANSMREVQPEINVLVSPVEQRLYALPPKNAPDWTLPSEGGHD
;
A
#
# COMPACT_ATOMS: atom_id res chain seq x y z
N ALA A 1 -20.64 6.72 -3.88
CA ALA A 1 -19.51 7.14 -3.03
C ALA A 1 -19.80 6.96 -1.54
N GLU A 2 -20.96 7.39 -1.03
CA GLU A 2 -21.28 7.36 0.41
C GLU A 2 -21.54 5.95 0.98
N TYR A 3 -22.32 5.11 0.28
CA TYR A 3 -22.53 3.69 0.64
C TYR A 3 -21.23 2.94 0.91
N ILE A 4 -20.19 3.29 0.17
CA ILE A 4 -18.86 2.68 0.18
C ILE A 4 -18.09 3.07 1.43
N GLN A 5 -18.15 4.36 1.76
CA GLN A 5 -17.52 4.88 2.97
C GLN A 5 -18.21 4.32 4.22
N ALA A 6 -19.54 4.13 4.17
CA ALA A 6 -20.30 3.53 5.26
C ALA A 6 -20.03 2.02 5.40
N SER A 7 -20.11 1.26 4.31
CA SER A 7 -19.98 -0.21 4.37
C SER A 7 -18.55 -0.68 4.64
N SER A 8 -17.52 0.05 4.18
CA SER A 8 -16.09 -0.31 4.38
C SER A 8 -15.57 -0.09 5.81
N ARG A 9 -16.29 0.66 6.65
CA ARG A 9 -15.89 0.93 8.05
C ARG A 9 -16.42 -0.11 9.04
N VAL A 10 -17.28 -1.02 8.58
CA VAL A 10 -18.05 -1.95 9.44
C VAL A 10 -17.48 -3.37 9.33
N GLY A 11 -17.39 -4.10 10.45
CA GLY A 11 -17.01 -5.54 10.46
C GLY A 11 -15.52 -5.87 10.36
N ARG A 12 -14.62 -4.95 10.73
CA ARG A 12 -13.14 -5.13 10.64
C ARG A 12 -12.56 -6.21 11.58
N ASP A 13 -13.32 -6.69 12.57
CA ASP A 13 -12.91 -7.74 13.51
C ASP A 13 -14.03 -8.77 13.61
N ALA A 14 -13.96 -9.82 12.78
CA ALA A 14 -15.01 -10.82 12.67
C ALA A 14 -15.27 -11.59 13.99
N SER A 15 -14.26 -11.65 14.85
CA SER A 15 -14.28 -12.37 16.13
C SER A 15 -14.96 -11.59 17.26
N ASN A 16 -14.66 -10.30 17.42
CA ASN A 16 -15.19 -9.50 18.53
C ASN A 16 -16.17 -8.39 18.10
N ARG A 17 -16.20 -8.01 16.82
CA ARG A 17 -17.03 -6.90 16.29
C ARG A 17 -17.59 -7.23 14.90
N PRO A 18 -18.49 -8.23 14.78
CA PRO A 18 -19.15 -8.52 13.52
C PRO A 18 -19.92 -7.29 13.03
N GLY A 19 -19.87 -7.05 11.71
CA GLY A 19 -20.45 -5.88 11.08
C GLY A 19 -21.77 -6.18 10.39
N LEU A 20 -22.75 -5.28 10.52
CA LEU A 20 -24.02 -5.34 9.79
C LEU A 20 -24.24 -4.02 9.04
N VAL A 21 -24.55 -4.11 7.75
CA VAL A 21 -24.91 -2.98 6.89
C VAL A 21 -26.29 -3.23 6.32
N VAL A 22 -27.22 -2.30 6.53
CA VAL A 22 -28.59 -2.39 6.01
C VAL A 22 -28.82 -1.24 5.05
N SER A 23 -29.30 -1.56 3.84
CA SER A 23 -29.71 -0.58 2.84
C SER A 23 -31.22 -0.61 2.69
N LEU A 24 -31.86 0.53 2.92
CA LEU A 24 -33.32 0.69 2.79
C LEU A 24 -33.62 1.47 1.50
N GLY A 25 -34.41 0.87 0.61
CA GLY A 25 -34.89 1.50 -0.62
C GLY A 25 -36.39 1.78 -0.57
N ASN A 26 -36.85 2.82 -1.27
CA ASN A 26 -38.27 3.13 -1.38
C ASN A 26 -38.90 2.42 -2.59
N TRP A 27 -39.81 1.47 -2.34
CA TRP A 27 -40.47 0.69 -3.40
C TRP A 27 -41.25 1.53 -4.42
N ALA A 28 -41.74 2.72 -4.03
CA ALA A 28 -42.46 3.62 -4.92
C ALA A 28 -41.54 4.36 -5.91
N ARG A 29 -40.22 4.22 -5.76
CA ARG A 29 -39.22 4.82 -6.65
C ARG A 29 -38.61 3.73 -7.54
N PRO A 30 -38.89 3.73 -8.87
CA PRO A 30 -38.36 2.72 -9.79
C PRO A 30 -36.82 2.61 -9.77
N ARG A 31 -36.12 3.72 -9.49
CA ARG A 31 -34.66 3.72 -9.32
C ARG A 31 -34.19 2.88 -8.14
N ASP A 32 -34.86 3.01 -6.99
CA ASP A 32 -34.48 2.27 -5.78
C ASP A 32 -34.79 0.78 -5.94
N LEU A 33 -35.87 0.46 -6.65
CA LEU A 33 -36.20 -0.93 -7.02
C LEU A 33 -35.13 -1.53 -7.94
N ALA A 34 -34.69 -0.81 -8.97
CA ALA A 34 -33.61 -1.26 -9.84
C ALA A 34 -32.29 -1.49 -9.07
N HIS A 35 -31.96 -0.60 -8.11
CA HIS A 35 -30.79 -0.77 -7.24
C HIS A 35 -30.94 -1.98 -6.30
N PHE A 36 -32.14 -2.26 -5.80
CA PHE A 36 -32.42 -3.43 -4.98
C PHE A 36 -32.27 -4.73 -5.79
N GLU A 37 -32.86 -4.78 -6.99
CA GLU A 37 -32.77 -5.95 -7.90
C GLU A 37 -31.33 -6.25 -8.30
N GLN A 38 -30.52 -5.21 -8.53
CA GLN A 38 -29.11 -5.34 -8.88
C GLN A 38 -28.18 -5.33 -7.67
N PHE A 39 -28.70 -5.29 -6.44
CA PHE A 39 -27.90 -4.98 -5.25
C PHE A 39 -26.70 -5.90 -5.07
N ARG A 40 -26.88 -7.22 -5.25
CA ARG A 40 -25.80 -8.19 -5.10
C ARG A 40 -24.71 -7.97 -6.14
N HIS A 41 -25.09 -7.86 -7.41
CA HIS A 41 -24.16 -7.63 -8.51
C HIS A 41 -23.43 -6.30 -8.34
N TYR A 42 -24.16 -5.25 -7.98
CA TYR A 42 -23.61 -3.95 -7.63
C TYR A 42 -22.61 -4.11 -6.48
N HIS A 43 -22.99 -4.70 -5.35
CA HIS A 43 -22.12 -4.86 -4.17
C HIS A 43 -20.84 -5.66 -4.44
N GLU A 44 -20.94 -6.74 -5.22
CA GLU A 44 -19.80 -7.58 -5.61
C GLU A 44 -18.85 -6.86 -6.59
N THR A 45 -19.38 -5.99 -7.46
CA THR A 45 -18.60 -5.32 -8.51
C THR A 45 -18.33 -3.84 -8.25
N PHE A 46 -18.87 -3.23 -7.19
CA PHE A 46 -18.87 -1.76 -7.07
C PHE A 46 -17.44 -1.18 -7.02
N TYR A 47 -16.46 -1.95 -6.53
CA TYR A 47 -15.05 -1.55 -6.52
C TYR A 47 -14.49 -1.32 -7.93
N SER A 48 -15.04 -1.96 -8.96
CA SER A 48 -14.65 -1.72 -10.36
C SER A 48 -15.22 -0.42 -10.93
N GLN A 49 -16.24 0.16 -10.28
CA GLN A 49 -16.94 1.37 -10.72
C GLN A 49 -16.46 2.64 -10.01
N VAL A 50 -15.64 2.51 -8.96
CA VAL A 50 -14.97 3.64 -8.32
C VAL A 50 -13.74 3.96 -9.16
N GLU A 51 -13.73 5.13 -9.80
CA GLU A 51 -12.50 5.63 -10.42
C GLU A 51 -11.38 5.58 -9.39
N ALA A 52 -10.31 4.86 -9.73
CA ALA A 52 -9.10 4.92 -8.92
C ALA A 52 -8.68 6.39 -8.86
N LEU A 53 -8.46 6.92 -7.66
CA LEU A 53 -7.70 8.17 -7.49
C LEU A 53 -6.48 8.06 -8.42
N SER A 54 -6.40 8.93 -9.43
CA SER A 54 -5.46 8.77 -10.53
C SER A 54 -4.04 8.89 -9.98
N VAL A 55 -3.40 7.77 -9.72
CA VAL A 55 -1.97 7.72 -9.46
C VAL A 55 -1.28 7.69 -10.82
N THR A 56 -0.47 8.71 -11.11
CA THR A 56 0.36 8.73 -12.31
C THR A 56 1.24 7.48 -12.35
N PRO A 57 1.07 6.58 -13.34
CA PRO A 57 1.85 5.36 -13.42
C PRO A 57 3.35 5.66 -13.45
N PHE A 58 4.16 4.80 -12.82
CA PHE A 58 5.62 4.94 -12.74
C PHE A 58 6.15 6.20 -12.05
N SER A 59 5.27 7.04 -11.47
CA SER A 59 5.70 8.10 -10.57
C SER A 59 6.41 7.51 -9.35
N PRO A 60 7.38 8.23 -8.73
CA PRO A 60 8.09 7.76 -7.55
C PRO A 60 7.15 7.23 -6.46
N THR A 61 6.09 7.98 -6.14
CA THR A 61 5.09 7.59 -5.13
C THR A 61 4.34 6.32 -5.51
N SER A 62 3.99 6.13 -6.79
CA SER A 62 3.32 4.90 -7.24
C SER A 62 4.23 3.67 -7.11
N LEU A 63 5.51 3.81 -7.46
CA LEU A 63 6.50 2.74 -7.38
C LEU A 63 6.80 2.39 -5.93
N ASP A 64 7.01 3.40 -5.08
CA ASP A 64 7.30 3.18 -3.67
C ASP A 64 6.17 2.45 -2.95
N ARG A 65 4.92 2.82 -3.28
CA ARG A 65 3.72 2.24 -2.68
C ARG A 65 3.37 0.86 -3.22
N GLY A 66 3.55 0.63 -4.53
CA GLY A 66 3.06 -0.56 -5.20
C GLY A 66 4.07 -1.72 -5.28
N THR A 67 5.36 -1.42 -5.41
CA THR A 67 6.36 -2.42 -5.84
C THR A 67 6.54 -3.55 -4.83
N SER A 68 6.58 -3.24 -3.53
CA SER A 68 6.75 -4.26 -2.48
C SER A 68 5.57 -5.23 -2.45
N GLY A 69 4.34 -4.71 -2.47
CA GLY A 69 3.13 -5.52 -2.49
C GLY A 69 3.01 -6.36 -3.76
N LEU A 70 3.38 -5.79 -4.92
CA LEU A 70 3.44 -6.50 -6.20
C LEU A 70 4.42 -7.68 -6.14
N LEU A 71 5.66 -7.45 -5.71
CA LEU A 71 6.69 -8.49 -5.64
C LEU A 71 6.27 -9.62 -4.72
N VAL A 72 5.83 -9.30 -3.50
CA VAL A 72 5.41 -10.31 -2.51
C VAL A 72 4.19 -11.09 -3.01
N SER A 73 3.18 -10.40 -3.56
CA SER A 73 1.98 -11.07 -4.06
C SER A 73 2.31 -12.00 -5.24
N ALA A 74 3.14 -11.55 -6.18
CA ALA A 74 3.56 -12.35 -7.31
C ALA A 74 4.33 -13.60 -6.86
N ALA A 75 5.27 -13.45 -5.92
CA ALA A 75 6.01 -14.57 -5.34
C ALA A 75 5.08 -15.58 -4.66
N ARG A 76 4.17 -15.12 -3.80
CA ARG A 76 3.25 -16.00 -3.06
C ARG A 76 2.28 -16.76 -3.97
N VAL A 77 1.75 -16.09 -5.00
CA VAL A 77 0.78 -16.70 -5.94
C VAL A 77 1.48 -17.70 -6.86
N THR A 78 2.64 -17.35 -7.40
CA THR A 78 3.37 -18.24 -8.33
C THR A 78 4.00 -19.44 -7.64
N GLN A 79 4.31 -19.34 -6.35
CA GLN A 79 4.82 -20.44 -5.53
C GLN A 79 3.71 -21.16 -4.73
N ALA A 80 2.44 -20.82 -4.95
CA ALA A 80 1.31 -21.50 -4.29
C ALA A 80 1.21 -23.02 -4.56
N PRO A 81 1.59 -23.54 -5.75
CA PRO A 81 1.58 -24.99 -5.99
C PRO A 81 2.62 -25.78 -5.19
N GLU A 82 3.70 -25.12 -4.76
CA GLU A 82 4.77 -25.75 -3.99
C GLU A 82 4.39 -25.78 -2.51
N ALA A 83 4.29 -26.98 -1.92
CA ALA A 83 3.85 -27.14 -0.52
C ALA A 83 4.74 -26.36 0.47
N ASP A 84 6.05 -26.33 0.19
CA ASP A 84 7.04 -25.57 0.96
C ASP A 84 7.49 -24.30 0.24
N GLY A 85 6.74 -23.78 -0.74
CA GLY A 85 7.10 -22.57 -1.46
C GLY A 85 6.96 -21.29 -0.64
N LEU A 86 6.99 -20.15 -1.30
CA LEU A 86 6.83 -18.83 -0.68
C LEU A 86 5.38 -18.49 -0.27
N SER A 87 4.40 -19.32 -0.59
CA SER A 87 2.98 -18.97 -0.33
C SER A 87 2.60 -18.91 1.16
N PRO A 88 3.01 -19.89 2.01
CA PRO A 88 2.63 -19.93 3.42
C PRO A 88 3.11 -18.72 4.22
N GLU A 89 2.32 -18.34 5.23
CA GLU A 89 2.55 -17.12 6.03
C GLU A 89 3.95 -17.04 6.66
N LYS A 90 4.49 -18.18 7.08
CA LYS A 90 5.77 -18.30 7.79
C LYS A 90 6.97 -18.59 6.89
N ASN A 91 6.76 -18.61 5.57
CA ASN A 91 7.78 -18.99 4.60
C ASN A 91 8.44 -17.79 3.91
N ALA A 92 8.19 -16.55 4.37
CA ALA A 92 8.81 -15.37 3.77
C ALA A 92 10.35 -15.41 3.82
N GLY A 93 10.95 -16.12 4.78
CA GLY A 93 12.40 -16.30 4.88
C GLY A 93 13.01 -17.25 3.84
N ARG A 94 12.19 -18.00 3.10
CA ARG A 94 12.68 -18.95 2.08
C ARG A 94 13.13 -18.29 0.78
N ILE A 95 13.06 -16.96 0.70
CA ILE A 95 13.38 -16.17 -0.49
C ILE A 95 14.75 -16.53 -1.09
N GLU A 96 15.74 -16.85 -0.25
CA GLU A 96 17.07 -17.30 -0.68
C GLU A 96 17.05 -18.69 -1.33
N GLY A 97 16.24 -19.62 -0.81
CA GLY A 97 16.12 -20.99 -1.34
C GLY A 97 15.31 -21.07 -2.64
N ASP A 98 14.33 -20.17 -2.80
CA ASP A 98 13.44 -20.13 -3.97
C ASP A 98 13.86 -19.05 -4.99
N MET A 99 15.11 -18.58 -4.92
CA MET A 99 15.63 -17.44 -5.71
C MET A 99 15.43 -17.61 -7.22
N LYS A 100 15.63 -18.83 -7.75
CA LYS A 100 15.42 -19.12 -9.18
C LYS A 100 13.99 -18.86 -9.61
N ALA A 101 13.00 -19.18 -8.78
CA ALA A 101 11.61 -18.89 -9.08
C ALA A 101 11.34 -17.38 -9.03
N VAL A 102 11.94 -16.69 -8.05
CA VAL A 102 11.81 -15.24 -7.86
C VAL A 102 12.43 -14.47 -9.02
N GLU A 103 13.61 -14.84 -9.49
CA GLU A 103 14.26 -14.27 -10.68
C GLU A 103 13.40 -14.40 -11.93
N ALA A 104 12.72 -15.55 -12.11
CA ALA A 104 11.80 -15.75 -13.21
C ALA A 104 10.57 -14.81 -13.13
N ILE A 105 10.12 -14.47 -11.92
CA ILE A 105 9.07 -13.46 -11.68
C ILE A 105 9.60 -12.07 -12.03
N LEU A 106 10.80 -11.71 -11.55
CA LEU A 106 11.43 -10.42 -11.86
C LEU A 106 11.53 -10.23 -13.38
N ALA A 107 12.07 -11.22 -14.11
CA ALA A 107 12.19 -11.15 -15.56
C ALA A 107 10.83 -10.91 -16.26
N ARG A 108 9.74 -11.48 -15.75
CA ARG A 108 8.39 -11.25 -16.28
C ARG A 108 7.87 -9.85 -15.94
N LEU A 109 8.11 -9.37 -14.73
CA LEU A 109 7.73 -8.03 -14.29
C LEU A 109 8.51 -6.96 -15.07
N GLU A 110 9.79 -7.15 -15.29
CA GLU A 110 10.64 -6.25 -16.08
C GLU A 110 10.14 -6.11 -17.52
N LYS A 111 9.85 -7.23 -18.19
CA LYS A 111 9.24 -7.20 -19.55
C LYS A 111 7.92 -6.43 -19.57
N ARG A 112 7.12 -6.55 -18.51
CA ARG A 112 5.85 -5.83 -18.39
C ARG A 112 6.08 -4.33 -18.15
N ILE A 113 7.08 -3.97 -17.34
CA ILE A 113 7.48 -2.58 -17.10
C ILE A 113 7.94 -1.93 -18.41
N GLU A 114 8.81 -2.60 -19.18
CA GLU A 114 9.30 -2.10 -20.49
C GLU A 114 8.14 -1.82 -21.45
N ALA A 115 7.20 -2.75 -21.57
CA ALA A 115 6.05 -2.61 -22.48
C ALA A 115 5.09 -1.48 -22.06
N ALA A 116 4.96 -1.23 -20.75
CA ALA A 116 3.98 -0.30 -20.18
C ALA A 116 4.52 1.13 -20.01
N ALA A 117 5.78 1.29 -19.56
CA ALA A 117 6.36 2.60 -19.29
C ALA A 117 6.66 3.38 -20.57
N ARG A 118 7.16 2.70 -21.61
CA ARG A 118 7.53 3.30 -22.92
C ARG A 118 8.46 4.51 -22.84
N ASP A 119 9.19 4.62 -21.73
CA ASP A 119 10.16 5.65 -21.44
C ASP A 119 11.39 5.00 -20.77
N PRO A 120 12.62 5.18 -21.29
CA PRO A 120 13.80 4.52 -20.74
C PRO A 120 14.11 4.89 -19.29
N PHE A 121 13.88 6.15 -18.90
CA PHE A 121 14.15 6.62 -17.55
C PHE A 121 13.18 6.01 -16.53
N LEU A 122 11.88 6.04 -16.83
CA LEU A 122 10.84 5.41 -16.00
C LEU A 122 11.01 3.88 -15.92
N THR A 123 11.40 3.26 -17.04
CA THR A 123 11.70 1.82 -17.09
C THR A 123 12.83 1.47 -16.14
N ASN A 124 14.00 2.14 -16.28
CA ASN A 124 15.16 1.87 -15.44
C ASN A 124 14.85 2.12 -13.96
N ARG A 125 14.19 3.24 -13.63
CA ARG A 125 13.79 3.54 -12.25
C ARG A 125 12.89 2.45 -11.65
N ALA A 126 11.93 1.96 -12.42
CA ALA A 126 11.02 0.91 -11.96
C ALA A 126 11.75 -0.43 -11.76
N LYS A 127 12.70 -0.77 -12.66
CA LYS A 127 13.57 -1.94 -12.51
C LYS A 127 14.47 -1.84 -11.29
N ASP A 128 15.13 -0.71 -11.09
CA ASP A 128 15.99 -0.45 -9.92
C ASP A 128 15.18 -0.54 -8.62
N THR A 129 13.96 0.00 -8.62
CA THR A 129 13.06 -0.10 -7.46
C THR A 129 12.70 -1.55 -7.18
N LEU A 130 12.38 -2.34 -8.21
CA LEU A 130 12.05 -3.76 -8.07
C LEU A 130 13.23 -4.58 -7.55
N ALA A 131 14.43 -4.37 -8.10
CA ALA A 131 15.66 -5.00 -7.64
C ALA A 131 15.96 -4.65 -6.17
N ASN A 132 15.86 -3.37 -5.82
CA ASN A 132 16.03 -2.92 -4.43
C ASN A 132 15.02 -3.57 -3.48
N ARG A 133 13.76 -3.79 -3.90
CA ARG A 133 12.79 -4.51 -3.06
C ARG A 133 13.16 -5.97 -2.86
N LEU A 134 13.70 -6.64 -3.88
CA LEU A 134 14.20 -8.01 -3.70
C LEU A 134 15.36 -8.05 -2.71
N GLU A 135 16.36 -7.18 -2.87
CA GLU A 135 17.52 -7.09 -1.99
C GLU A 135 17.11 -6.87 -0.53
N ARG A 136 16.21 -5.91 -0.27
CA ARG A 136 15.69 -5.64 1.08
C ARG A 136 14.93 -6.83 1.69
N TRP A 137 14.27 -7.65 0.87
CA TRP A 137 13.64 -8.87 1.35
C TRP A 137 14.69 -9.89 1.76
N VAL A 138 15.70 -10.13 0.92
CA VAL A 138 16.81 -11.04 1.23
C VAL A 138 17.56 -10.60 2.49
N GLU A 139 17.89 -9.32 2.60
CA GLU A 139 18.53 -8.73 3.78
C GLU A 139 17.69 -8.96 5.04
N ARG A 140 16.37 -8.76 4.95
CA ARG A 140 15.46 -9.00 6.08
C ARG A 140 15.39 -10.48 6.48
N ALA A 141 15.45 -11.40 5.51
CA ALA A 141 15.51 -12.84 5.79
C ALA A 141 16.81 -13.22 6.49
N SER A 142 17.95 -12.71 6.00
CA SER A 142 19.26 -12.87 6.63
C SER A 142 19.31 -12.27 8.05
N TYR A 143 18.72 -11.09 8.25
CA TYR A 143 18.60 -10.47 9.58
C TYR A 143 17.80 -11.35 10.56
N ALA A 144 16.63 -11.84 10.15
CA ALA A 144 15.80 -12.72 10.98
C ALA A 144 16.55 -14.00 11.37
N LYS A 145 17.28 -14.59 10.43
CA LYS A 145 18.13 -15.76 10.67
C LYS A 145 19.25 -15.48 11.68
N GLY A 146 19.86 -14.28 11.62
CA GLY A 146 20.85 -13.82 12.59
C GLY A 146 20.31 -13.70 14.02
N LEU A 147 19.02 -13.42 14.17
CA LEU A 147 18.31 -13.40 15.46
C LEU A 147 17.79 -14.79 15.88
N HIS A 148 18.11 -15.85 15.15
CA HIS A 148 17.53 -17.19 15.32
C HIS A 148 16.00 -17.24 15.17
N GLN A 149 15.43 -16.34 14.37
CA GLN A 149 14.01 -16.24 14.08
C GLN A 149 13.69 -16.72 12.67
N GLY A 150 12.47 -17.20 12.47
CA GLY A 150 11.88 -17.31 11.13
C GLY A 150 11.47 -15.93 10.60
N LEU A 151 11.19 -15.83 9.30
CA LEU A 151 10.59 -14.63 8.72
C LEU A 151 9.18 -14.96 8.20
N ALA A 152 8.18 -14.32 8.79
CA ALA A 152 6.79 -14.37 8.36
C ALA A 152 6.42 -13.11 7.53
N TYR A 153 5.31 -13.16 6.80
CA TYR A 153 4.84 -12.00 6.05
C TYR A 153 4.34 -10.89 6.98
N GLU A 154 3.27 -11.10 7.72
CA GLU A 154 2.67 -10.09 8.62
C GLU A 154 2.33 -10.69 10.00
N LYS A 155 1.85 -11.93 10.04
CA LYS A 155 1.33 -12.58 11.26
C LYS A 155 2.38 -13.52 11.86
N ALA A 156 3.37 -12.96 12.54
CA ALA A 156 4.39 -13.71 13.27
C ALA A 156 3.82 -14.60 14.40
N GLY A 157 2.67 -14.22 14.97
CA GLY A 157 2.17 -14.83 16.20
C GLY A 157 3.02 -14.39 17.39
N ASN A 158 4.14 -15.08 17.63
CA ASN A 158 5.11 -14.74 18.66
C ASN A 158 6.32 -14.01 18.05
N LYS A 159 6.60 -12.78 18.51
CA LYS A 159 7.71 -11.95 18.03
C LYS A 159 9.09 -12.53 18.33
N ASN A 160 9.20 -13.42 19.33
CA ASN A 160 10.46 -14.09 19.64
C ASN A 160 10.81 -15.17 18.62
N ASP A 161 9.81 -15.76 17.96
CA ASP A 161 10.00 -16.88 17.03
C ASP A 161 10.07 -16.40 15.58
N PHE A 162 9.37 -15.30 15.25
CA PHE A 162 9.28 -14.77 13.89
C PHE A 162 9.42 -13.25 13.82
N ALA A 163 10.34 -12.80 12.96
CA ALA A 163 10.32 -11.45 12.41
C ALA A 163 9.23 -11.33 11.33
N THR A 164 8.87 -10.10 10.98
CA THR A 164 7.87 -9.81 9.92
C THR A 164 8.48 -8.99 8.78
N LEU A 165 8.00 -9.25 7.57
CA LEU A 165 8.41 -8.58 6.33
C LEU A 165 7.53 -7.37 6.00
N LEU A 166 6.22 -7.53 6.22
CA LEU A 166 5.17 -6.58 5.89
C LEU A 166 4.63 -5.91 7.16
N ILE A 167 4.21 -4.66 7.01
CA ILE A 167 3.41 -3.94 8.00
C ILE A 167 2.32 -3.14 7.27
N SER A 168 1.10 -3.16 7.80
CA SER A 168 0.04 -2.27 7.34
C SER A 168 0.39 -0.81 7.67
N PRO A 169 0.16 0.15 6.76
CA PRO A 169 0.29 1.58 7.03
C PRO A 169 -0.43 2.04 8.31
N GLU A 170 -1.59 1.46 8.63
CA GLU A 170 -2.36 1.80 9.85
C GLU A 170 -1.61 1.40 11.14
N ASN A 171 -0.73 0.40 11.06
CA ASN A 171 0.05 -0.10 12.18
C ASN A 171 1.43 0.55 12.30
N VAL A 172 1.79 1.41 11.34
CA VAL A 172 3.05 2.16 11.38
C VAL A 172 2.93 3.25 12.45
N LYS A 173 3.46 2.97 13.64
CA LYS A 173 3.72 4.03 14.63
C LYS A 173 4.97 4.79 14.22
N SER A 174 4.87 6.10 14.07
CA SER A 174 5.97 7.00 13.72
C SER A 174 7.05 7.00 14.81
N LYS A 175 8.00 6.06 14.73
CA LYS A 175 9.28 6.12 15.45
C LYS A 175 10.40 5.92 14.42
N PRO A 176 11.15 6.97 14.07
CA PRO A 176 12.34 6.85 13.25
C PRO A 176 13.40 5.98 13.96
N GLY A 177 14.04 5.06 13.24
CA GLY A 177 15.22 4.32 13.72
C GLY A 177 14.96 2.96 14.39
N ASP A 178 13.76 2.39 14.27
CA ASP A 178 13.46 1.06 14.80
C ASP A 178 13.91 -0.03 13.80
N GLU A 179 15.10 -0.61 13.99
CA GLU A 179 15.66 -1.68 13.13
C GLU A 179 14.83 -2.97 13.15
N GLU A 180 14.01 -3.17 14.19
CA GLU A 180 13.09 -4.32 14.25
C GLU A 180 11.87 -4.13 13.34
N LYS A 181 11.63 -2.92 12.84
CA LYS A 181 10.45 -2.60 12.02
C LYS A 181 10.47 -3.37 10.69
N PRO A 182 9.33 -3.93 10.24
CA PRO A 182 9.22 -4.54 8.93
C PRO A 182 9.56 -3.55 7.80
N PRO A 183 10.37 -3.95 6.81
CA PRO A 183 10.87 -3.04 5.77
C PRO A 183 9.79 -2.61 4.77
N PHE A 184 8.71 -3.39 4.60
CA PHE A 184 7.69 -3.15 3.60
C PHE A 184 6.38 -2.69 4.24
N GLU A 185 6.07 -1.42 4.03
CA GLU A 185 4.76 -0.86 4.30
C GLU A 185 3.87 -1.10 3.08
N VAL A 186 2.92 -2.03 3.21
CA VAL A 186 2.06 -2.46 2.09
C VAL A 186 0.62 -2.27 2.52
N ALA A 187 -0.11 -1.49 1.73
CA ALA A 187 -1.53 -1.25 1.98
C ALA A 187 -2.34 -2.53 1.79
N ASN A 188 -3.26 -2.82 2.71
CA ASN A 188 -4.18 -3.96 2.58
C ASN A 188 -5.30 -3.65 1.58
N SER A 189 -5.47 -2.36 1.25
CA SER A 189 -6.41 -1.90 0.25
C SER A 189 -5.86 -0.72 -0.55
N MET A 190 -6.20 -0.67 -1.85
CA MET A 190 -6.00 0.53 -2.67
C MET A 190 -6.84 1.73 -2.22
N ARG A 191 -7.76 1.54 -1.26
CA ARG A 191 -8.51 2.61 -0.59
C ARG A 191 -7.75 3.31 0.53
N GLU A 192 -6.63 2.75 1.01
CA GLU A 192 -5.90 3.33 2.13
C GLU A 192 -5.24 4.64 1.71
N VAL A 193 -5.89 5.76 1.99
CA VAL A 193 -5.27 7.08 1.83
C VAL A 193 -4.07 7.15 2.78
N GLN A 194 -2.99 7.83 2.37
CA GLN A 194 -1.87 8.09 3.28
C GLN A 194 -2.41 8.61 4.63
N PRO A 195 -1.78 8.25 5.76
CA PRO A 195 -2.14 8.87 7.03
C PRO A 195 -2.17 10.39 6.85
N GLU A 196 -3.22 11.02 7.39
CA GLU A 196 -3.39 12.48 7.29
C GLU A 196 -2.08 13.15 7.73
N ILE A 197 -1.43 13.85 6.80
CA ILE A 197 -0.29 14.69 7.13
C ILE A 197 -0.88 15.93 7.79
N ASN A 198 -0.67 16.07 9.10
CA ASN A 198 -1.00 17.30 9.80
C ASN A 198 -0.09 18.42 9.27
N VAL A 199 -0.59 19.20 8.31
CA VAL A 199 0.04 20.45 7.91
C VAL A 199 -0.28 21.47 8.99
N LEU A 200 0.61 21.59 9.97
CA LEU A 200 0.50 22.60 11.02
C LEU A 200 0.95 23.94 10.44
N VAL A 201 0.00 24.77 10.00
CA VAL A 201 0.25 26.16 9.64
C VAL A 201 0.07 27.01 10.88
N SER A 202 1.14 27.67 11.34
CA SER A 202 1.09 28.61 12.46
C SER A 202 1.21 30.04 11.93
N PRO A 203 0.31 30.97 12.32
CA PRO A 203 0.47 32.39 12.02
C PRO A 203 1.59 33.03 12.86
N VAL A 204 2.10 32.31 13.86
CA VAL A 204 3.23 32.73 14.68
C VAL A 204 4.51 32.20 14.04
N GLU A 205 5.31 33.10 13.48
CA GLU A 205 6.55 32.83 12.73
C GLU A 205 7.54 31.96 13.51
N GLN A 206 7.63 32.14 14.83
CA GLN A 206 8.55 31.36 15.69
C GLN A 206 8.16 29.88 15.84
N ARG A 207 6.97 29.48 15.38
CA ARG A 207 6.49 28.09 15.43
C ARG A 207 6.56 27.38 14.08
N LEU A 208 7.10 28.04 13.05
CA LEU A 208 7.30 27.41 11.74
C LEU A 208 8.49 26.45 11.80
N TYR A 209 8.30 25.26 11.25
CA TYR A 209 9.36 24.24 11.16
C TYR A 209 10.50 24.66 10.22
N ALA A 210 10.19 25.48 9.21
CA ALA A 210 11.16 26.06 8.29
C ALA A 210 11.10 27.59 8.41
N LEU A 211 12.22 28.18 8.85
CA LEU A 211 12.41 29.63 8.80
C LEU A 211 12.93 30.00 7.40
N PRO A 212 12.44 31.09 6.78
CA PRO A 212 12.96 31.54 5.51
C PRO A 212 14.46 31.90 5.64
N PRO A 213 15.31 31.51 4.67
CA PRO A 213 16.71 31.93 4.67
C PRO A 213 16.81 33.46 4.58
N LYS A 214 17.88 34.05 5.13
CA LYS A 214 18.06 35.52 5.26
C LYS A 214 17.90 36.32 3.95
N ASN A 215 18.04 35.67 2.79
CA ASN A 215 17.95 36.29 1.47
C ASN A 215 16.75 35.78 0.66
N ALA A 216 15.75 35.20 1.31
CA ALA A 216 14.52 34.81 0.63
C ALA A 216 13.80 36.06 0.09
N PRO A 217 13.30 36.05 -1.15
CA PRO A 217 12.51 37.15 -1.67
C PRO A 217 11.20 37.28 -0.88
N ASP A 218 10.79 38.51 -0.60
CA ASP A 218 9.50 38.79 0.05
C ASP A 218 8.36 38.40 -0.90
N TRP A 219 7.54 37.44 -0.47
CA TRP A 219 6.34 37.05 -1.19
C TRP A 219 5.17 37.95 -0.78
N THR A 220 4.68 38.76 -1.72
CA THR A 220 3.44 39.54 -1.54
C THR A 220 2.28 38.78 -2.16
N LEU A 221 1.25 38.48 -1.36
CA LEU A 221 0.00 37.95 -1.90
C LEU A 221 -0.59 38.97 -2.88
N PRO A 222 -1.06 38.56 -4.07
CA PRO A 222 -1.77 39.48 -4.95
C PRO A 222 -2.97 40.02 -4.18
N SER A 223 -3.00 41.33 -3.96
CA SER A 223 -4.19 42.00 -3.44
C SER A 223 -5.32 41.76 -4.44
N GLU A 224 -6.49 41.34 -3.96
CA GLU A 224 -7.73 41.33 -4.75
C GLU A 224 -8.06 42.79 -5.14
N GLY A 225 -7.44 43.25 -6.22
CA GLY A 225 -7.73 44.53 -6.87
C GLY A 225 -8.75 44.28 -7.96
N GLY A 226 -9.91 44.90 -7.79
CA GLY A 226 -11.12 44.70 -8.58
C GLY A 226 -10.93 44.82 -10.09
N HIS A 227 -11.70 43.98 -10.79
CA HIS A 227 -12.14 44.28 -12.15
C HIS A 227 -13.11 45.47 -12.08
N ASP A 228 -12.63 46.64 -12.49
CA ASP A 228 -13.47 47.65 -13.15
C ASP A 228 -13.27 47.53 -14.66
#